data_AF-A0A821A394-F1
#
_entry.id   AF-A0A821A394-F1
#
_cell.length_a   1.000
_cell.length_b   1.000
_cell.length_c   1.000
_cell.angle_alpha   90.00
_cell.angle_beta   90.00
_cell.angle_gamma   90.00
#
_symmetry.space_group_name_H-M   'P 1'
#
loop_
_entity.id
_entity.type
_entity.pdbx_description
1 polymer ?
#
loop_
_entity_poly.entity_id
_entity_poly.type
_entity_poly.pdbx_seq_one_letter_code
_entity_poly.pdbx_strand_id
1 'polypeptide(L)'
;KITAKVRQAFQSKKNNNIYTCDRAYRKFEKSELNPGDIIIATNIAGRGTDLTIDKLLEANGGLHVILSYIPGNLRVQQQVFGSTARGRKRGTGVYIVHDPRKLMFLPDMTVDFLHNERDEKEKERLQEIVSKSFPKIKIENILFEKFNLFREEIKSRIHESFRKSKVENETFQELALLNEEVKRKIKQIFVPKHSEFDFNANYLELQLNSLQNHWAFWLNKMDEKLIQVYLTGPEPILEKFSKFKNKIFRKLSLNTFCLITEPGELIKLSKLFMDYKKYKEAQDCYDEIIEQHPDFSDIAHYYKAFCIIHLEGGDKEEKLKAKAHL
;
A
#
# COMPACT_ATOMS: atom_id res chain seq x y z
N LYS A 1 -22.00 -18.74 -7.70
CA LYS A 1 -23.17 -19.64 -7.69
C LYS A 1 -23.82 -19.79 -9.08
N ILE A 2 -24.15 -18.70 -9.80
CA ILE A 2 -24.79 -18.77 -11.14
C ILE A 2 -23.89 -19.44 -12.20
N THR A 3 -22.60 -19.07 -12.26
CA THR A 3 -21.65 -19.65 -13.24
C THR A 3 -21.48 -21.15 -13.10
N ALA A 4 -21.54 -21.68 -11.87
CA ALA A 4 -21.49 -23.11 -11.60
C ALA A 4 -22.76 -23.84 -12.10
N LYS A 5 -23.94 -23.22 -11.96
CA LYS A 5 -25.20 -23.76 -12.50
C LYS A 5 -25.21 -23.80 -14.02
N VAL A 6 -24.73 -22.73 -14.68
CA VAL A 6 -24.60 -22.68 -16.15
C VAL A 6 -23.67 -23.80 -16.62
N ARG A 7 -22.52 -23.97 -15.97
CA ARG A 7 -21.60 -25.08 -16.27
C ARG A 7 -22.25 -26.44 -16.12
N GLN A 8 -22.92 -26.70 -15.00
CA GLN A 8 -23.58 -27.99 -14.77
C GLN A 8 -24.64 -28.29 -15.85
N ALA A 9 -25.36 -27.27 -16.31
CA ALA A 9 -26.37 -27.40 -17.36
C ALA A 9 -25.79 -27.69 -18.76
N PHE A 10 -24.57 -27.20 -19.06
CA PHE A 10 -23.97 -27.29 -20.41
C PHE A 10 -22.75 -28.22 -20.52
N GLN A 11 -22.09 -28.60 -19.42
CA GLN A 11 -21.01 -29.62 -19.41
C GLN A 11 -21.54 -31.05 -19.37
N SER A 12 -22.78 -31.27 -18.90
CA SER A 12 -23.40 -32.60 -18.84
C SER A 12 -23.91 -33.09 -20.20
N LYS A 13 -24.04 -32.21 -21.19
CA LYS A 13 -24.40 -32.55 -22.57
C LYS A 13 -23.12 -32.58 -23.40
N LYS A 14 -22.80 -33.73 -24.02
CA LYS A 14 -21.71 -33.92 -25.02
C LYS A 14 -21.96 -33.11 -26.32
N ASN A 15 -22.23 -31.80 -26.23
CA ASN A 15 -22.28 -30.93 -27.38
C ASN A 15 -20.89 -30.32 -27.57
N ASN A 16 -20.15 -30.86 -28.54
CA ASN A 16 -18.77 -30.48 -28.84
C ASN A 16 -18.57 -29.01 -29.27
N ASN A 17 -19.66 -28.25 -29.46
CA ASN A 17 -19.62 -26.89 -29.99
C ASN A 17 -20.03 -25.80 -28.97
N ILE A 18 -20.27 -26.15 -27.69
CA ILE A 18 -20.61 -25.17 -26.64
C ILE A 18 -19.42 -24.97 -25.71
N TYR A 19 -18.96 -23.73 -25.59
CA TYR A 19 -17.80 -23.36 -24.79
C TYR A 19 -18.20 -22.38 -23.68
N THR A 20 -17.75 -22.62 -22.46
CA THR A 20 -18.07 -21.76 -21.31
C THR A 20 -16.80 -21.12 -20.73
N CYS A 21 -16.74 -19.78 -20.69
CA CYS A 21 -15.59 -19.02 -20.19
C CYS A 21 -15.97 -18.18 -18.96
N ASP A 22 -15.20 -18.29 -17.88
CA ASP A 22 -15.39 -17.45 -16.69
C ASP A 22 -14.07 -16.96 -16.08
N ARG A 23 -14.15 -16.20 -14.98
CA ARG A 23 -12.98 -15.64 -14.31
C ARG A 23 -11.99 -16.70 -13.79
N ALA A 24 -12.46 -17.89 -13.43
CA ALA A 24 -11.64 -18.98 -12.91
C ALA A 24 -11.02 -19.84 -14.03
N TYR A 25 -11.62 -19.87 -15.21
CA TYR A 25 -11.16 -20.66 -16.36
C TYR A 25 -11.03 -19.76 -17.59
N ARG A 26 -9.79 -19.33 -17.87
CA ARG A 26 -9.44 -18.47 -19.03
C ARG A 26 -9.10 -19.22 -20.31
N LYS A 27 -8.99 -20.55 -20.28
CA LYS A 27 -8.55 -21.31 -21.45
C LYS A 27 -9.70 -21.53 -22.42
N PHE A 28 -9.88 -20.58 -23.33
CA PHE A 28 -10.54 -20.82 -24.61
C PHE A 28 -9.45 -21.28 -25.59
N GLU A 29 -9.42 -22.58 -25.89
CA GLU A 29 -8.33 -23.20 -26.69
C GLU A 29 -8.59 -23.13 -28.20
N LYS A 30 -9.78 -22.70 -28.61
CA LYS A 30 -10.15 -22.56 -30.01
C LYS A 30 -9.79 -21.16 -30.51
N SER A 31 -8.98 -21.06 -31.55
CA SER A 31 -8.57 -19.77 -32.12
C SER A 31 -9.50 -19.30 -33.25
N GLU A 32 -10.19 -20.22 -33.91
CA GLU A 32 -11.06 -19.97 -35.07
C GLU A 32 -12.45 -20.57 -34.86
N LEU A 33 -13.49 -19.76 -35.08
CA LEU A 33 -14.90 -20.12 -34.88
C LEU A 33 -15.56 -20.54 -36.20
N ASN A 34 -16.37 -21.59 -36.09
CA ASN A 34 -17.14 -22.20 -37.18
C ASN A 34 -18.64 -22.02 -36.95
N PRO A 35 -19.48 -22.17 -38.00
CA PRO A 35 -20.93 -22.22 -37.82
C PRO A 35 -21.35 -23.29 -36.81
N GLY A 36 -22.23 -22.92 -35.89
CA GLY A 36 -22.73 -23.80 -34.82
C GLY A 36 -21.93 -23.75 -33.52
N ASP A 37 -20.81 -23.03 -33.47
CA ASP A 37 -20.10 -22.74 -32.22
C ASP A 37 -20.88 -21.75 -31.35
N ILE A 38 -21.02 -22.05 -30.06
CA ILE A 38 -21.69 -21.21 -29.07
C ILE A 38 -20.74 -20.93 -27.92
N ILE A 39 -20.48 -19.65 -27.65
CA ILE A 39 -19.64 -19.23 -26.54
C ILE A 39 -20.50 -18.55 -25.47
N ILE A 40 -20.42 -19.05 -24.25
CA ILE A 40 -21.06 -18.46 -23.08
C ILE A 40 -19.95 -17.91 -22.18
N ALA A 41 -19.81 -16.59 -22.16
CA ALA A 41 -18.75 -15.92 -21.42
C ALA A 41 -19.31 -14.93 -20.39
N THR A 42 -18.62 -14.81 -19.26
CA THR A 42 -18.77 -13.61 -18.40
C THR A 42 -17.98 -12.46 -19.00
N ASN A 43 -18.40 -11.21 -18.74
CA ASN A 43 -17.76 -9.99 -19.28
C ASN A 43 -16.22 -9.94 -19.13
N ILE A 44 -15.68 -10.56 -18.09
CA ILE A 44 -14.24 -10.56 -17.80
C ILE A 44 -13.49 -11.67 -18.56
N ALA A 45 -14.17 -12.75 -18.93
CA ALA A 45 -13.53 -14.00 -19.37
C ALA A 45 -13.10 -14.03 -20.84
N GLY A 46 -13.66 -13.16 -21.70
CA GLY A 46 -13.30 -13.06 -23.12
C GLY A 46 -12.35 -11.89 -23.44
N ARG A 47 -11.89 -11.15 -22.43
CA ARG A 47 -11.06 -9.96 -22.64
C ARG A 47 -9.64 -10.36 -23.05
N GLY A 48 -9.18 -9.81 -24.18
CA GLY A 48 -7.82 -10.04 -24.69
C GLY A 48 -7.64 -11.35 -25.45
N THR A 49 -8.73 -12.07 -25.75
CA THR A 49 -8.71 -13.19 -26.70
C THR A 49 -9.12 -12.67 -28.07
N ASP A 50 -8.32 -12.97 -29.09
CA ASP A 50 -8.69 -12.70 -30.46
C ASP A 50 -9.40 -13.92 -31.04
N LEU A 51 -10.68 -13.74 -31.35
CA LEU A 51 -11.52 -14.79 -31.93
C LEU A 51 -11.55 -14.57 -33.44
N THR A 52 -10.83 -15.42 -34.17
CA THR A 52 -10.95 -15.43 -35.62
C THR A 52 -12.19 -16.20 -36.04
N ILE A 53 -12.78 -15.86 -37.18
CA ILE A 53 -13.95 -16.54 -37.74
C ILE A 53 -13.57 -17.14 -39.09
N ASP A 54 -14.05 -18.34 -39.36
CA ASP A 54 -13.90 -19.03 -40.65
C ASP A 54 -14.68 -18.32 -41.77
N LYS A 55 -14.27 -18.54 -43.02
CA LYS A 55 -14.88 -17.99 -44.23
C LYS A 55 -16.36 -18.33 -44.35
N LEU A 56 -16.76 -19.54 -43.96
CA LEU A 56 -18.17 -19.94 -44.00
C LEU A 56 -19.00 -19.16 -42.96
N LEU A 57 -18.44 -18.93 -41.77
CA LEU A 57 -19.09 -18.12 -40.73
C LEU A 57 -19.22 -16.66 -41.17
N GLU A 58 -18.19 -16.08 -41.79
CA GLU A 58 -18.23 -14.72 -42.32
C GLU A 58 -19.27 -14.56 -43.44
N ALA A 59 -19.34 -15.52 -44.38
CA ALA A 59 -20.36 -15.55 -45.43
C ALA A 59 -21.79 -15.59 -44.85
N ASN A 60 -21.97 -16.26 -43.72
CA ASN A 60 -23.24 -16.35 -42.98
C ASN A 60 -23.55 -15.13 -42.08
N GLY A 61 -22.80 -14.02 -42.22
CA GLY A 61 -23.03 -12.78 -41.45
C GLY A 61 -22.11 -12.59 -40.24
N GLY A 62 -21.20 -13.54 -39.99
CA GLY A 62 -20.16 -13.46 -38.99
C GLY A 62 -20.64 -13.70 -37.55
N LEU A 63 -19.90 -13.18 -36.58
CA LEU A 63 -20.17 -13.44 -35.17
C LEU A 63 -21.42 -12.68 -34.70
N HIS A 64 -22.38 -13.39 -34.11
CA HIS A 64 -23.55 -12.82 -33.46
C HIS A 64 -23.35 -12.76 -31.94
N VAL A 65 -23.47 -11.58 -31.35
CA VAL A 65 -23.29 -11.36 -29.91
C VAL A 65 -24.62 -11.09 -29.24
N ILE A 66 -24.92 -11.84 -28.18
CA ILE A 66 -26.11 -11.63 -27.36
C ILE A 66 -25.67 -11.12 -25.99
N LEU A 67 -26.10 -9.93 -25.62
CA LEU A 67 -25.99 -9.41 -24.26
C LEU A 67 -27.26 -9.77 -23.48
N SER A 68 -27.08 -10.59 -22.43
CA SER A 68 -28.19 -11.06 -21.59
C SER A 68 -28.58 -10.10 -20.45
N TYR A 69 -27.94 -8.94 -20.38
CA TYR A 69 -28.13 -7.90 -19.38
C TYR A 69 -27.73 -6.53 -19.93
N ILE A 70 -28.16 -5.46 -19.28
CA ILE A 70 -27.70 -4.09 -19.59
C ILE A 70 -26.42 -3.82 -18.78
N PRO A 71 -25.26 -3.59 -19.43
CA PRO A 71 -24.03 -3.30 -18.72
C PRO A 71 -24.12 -2.02 -17.89
N GLY A 72 -23.37 -1.95 -16.79
CA GLY A 72 -23.41 -0.80 -15.89
C GLY A 72 -22.87 0.51 -16.48
N ASN A 73 -22.17 0.46 -17.62
CA ASN A 73 -21.74 1.66 -18.35
C ASN A 73 -21.54 1.36 -19.85
N LEU A 74 -21.52 2.43 -20.65
CA LEU A 74 -21.37 2.37 -22.10
C LEU A 74 -20.05 1.71 -22.55
N ARG A 75 -18.96 1.91 -21.81
CA ARG A 75 -17.66 1.33 -22.13
C ARG A 75 -17.72 -0.21 -22.17
N VAL A 76 -18.35 -0.82 -21.17
CA VAL A 76 -18.49 -2.28 -21.13
C VAL A 76 -19.34 -2.79 -22.29
N GLN A 77 -20.44 -2.10 -22.60
CA GLN A 77 -21.27 -2.42 -23.77
C GLN A 77 -20.46 -2.41 -25.06
N GLN A 78 -19.71 -1.33 -25.30
CA GLN A 78 -18.90 -1.17 -26.50
C GLN A 78 -17.80 -2.24 -26.61
N GLN A 79 -17.23 -2.67 -25.48
CA GLN A 79 -16.24 -3.75 -25.48
C GLN A 79 -16.84 -5.11 -25.90
N VAL A 80 -18.07 -5.42 -25.46
CA VAL A 80 -18.73 -6.67 -25.82
C VAL A 80 -19.14 -6.65 -27.29
N PHE A 81 -19.81 -5.59 -27.76
CA PHE A 81 -20.17 -5.49 -29.18
C PHE A 81 -18.95 -5.33 -30.09
N GLY A 82 -17.87 -4.69 -29.64
CA GLY A 82 -16.59 -4.65 -30.35
C GLY A 82 -15.84 -5.99 -30.40
N SER A 83 -16.37 -7.05 -29.79
CA SER A 83 -15.87 -8.41 -29.99
C SER A 83 -16.38 -9.02 -31.30
N THR A 84 -17.44 -8.47 -31.90
CA THR A 84 -17.86 -8.81 -33.26
C THR A 84 -17.26 -7.85 -34.30
N ALA A 85 -17.41 -8.18 -35.59
CA ALA A 85 -17.02 -7.35 -36.73
C ALA A 85 -15.55 -6.85 -36.73
N ARG A 86 -14.63 -7.59 -36.09
CA ARG A 86 -13.20 -7.22 -36.06
C ARG A 86 -12.58 -7.29 -37.47
N GLY A 87 -11.72 -6.33 -37.79
CA GLY A 87 -10.98 -6.33 -39.06
C GLY A 87 -11.84 -6.18 -40.31
N ARG A 88 -12.97 -5.46 -40.24
CA ARG A 88 -13.97 -5.27 -41.33
C ARG A 88 -14.79 -6.52 -41.68
N LYS A 89 -14.72 -7.56 -40.85
CA LYS A 89 -15.59 -8.74 -40.98
C LYS A 89 -17.04 -8.39 -40.62
N ARG A 90 -17.98 -9.20 -41.10
CA ARG A 90 -19.41 -9.06 -40.74
C ARG A 90 -19.66 -9.48 -39.30
N GLY A 91 -20.71 -8.93 -38.71
CA GLY A 91 -21.07 -9.19 -37.33
C GLY A 91 -22.34 -8.50 -36.90
N THR A 92 -23.04 -9.06 -35.92
CA THR A 92 -24.27 -8.47 -35.37
C THR A 92 -24.29 -8.59 -33.85
N GLY A 93 -25.08 -7.74 -33.20
CA GLY A 93 -25.20 -7.72 -31.75
C GLY A 93 -26.61 -7.34 -31.34
N VAL A 94 -27.18 -8.08 -30.39
CA VAL A 94 -28.52 -7.82 -29.85
C VAL A 94 -28.56 -7.98 -28.34
N TYR A 95 -29.62 -7.45 -27.75
CA TYR A 95 -29.94 -7.60 -26.35
C TYR A 95 -31.09 -8.59 -26.16
N ILE A 96 -30.91 -9.52 -25.22
CA ILE A 96 -32.00 -10.38 -24.72
C ILE A 96 -31.99 -10.25 -23.20
N VAL A 97 -32.74 -9.28 -22.68
CA VAL A 97 -32.70 -8.90 -21.27
C VAL A 97 -34.00 -9.30 -20.59
N HIS A 98 -33.87 -9.89 -19.41
CA HIS A 98 -34.99 -10.14 -18.51
C HIS A 98 -35.04 -9.05 -17.44
N ASP A 99 -36.13 -8.28 -17.43
CA ASP A 99 -36.44 -7.33 -16.36
C ASP A 99 -37.80 -7.70 -15.74
N PRO A 100 -37.85 -8.02 -14.43
CA PRO A 100 -39.10 -8.44 -13.79
C PRO A 100 -40.18 -7.34 -13.81
N ARG A 101 -39.78 -6.06 -13.94
CA ARG A 101 -40.72 -4.92 -14.02
C ARG A 101 -41.57 -4.96 -15.29
N LYS A 102 -41.11 -5.65 -16.35
CA LYS A 102 -41.87 -5.85 -17.58
C LYS A 102 -43.16 -6.65 -17.36
N LEU A 103 -43.19 -7.53 -16.34
CA LEU A 103 -44.37 -8.30 -15.98
C LEU A 103 -45.38 -7.51 -15.14
N MET A 104 -45.03 -6.30 -14.68
CA MET A 104 -45.85 -5.47 -13.79
C MET A 104 -46.71 -4.42 -14.53
N PHE A 105 -46.97 -4.59 -15.84
CA PHE A 105 -47.78 -3.69 -16.68
C PHE A 105 -47.34 -2.20 -16.71
N LEU A 106 -46.07 -1.93 -16.39
CA LEU A 106 -45.47 -0.61 -16.59
C LEU A 106 -45.25 -0.35 -18.10
N PRO A 107 -45.30 0.92 -18.57
CA PRO A 107 -45.20 1.25 -19.99
C PRO A 107 -43.91 0.71 -20.63
N ASP A 108 -43.95 0.52 -21.95
CA ASP A 108 -43.00 -0.22 -22.80
C ASP A 108 -41.56 -0.26 -22.27
N MET A 109 -41.25 -1.32 -21.52
CA MET A 109 -39.90 -1.67 -21.06
C MET A 109 -39.04 -2.11 -22.26
N THR A 110 -38.60 -1.14 -23.05
CA THR A 110 -37.68 -1.32 -24.18
C THR A 110 -36.23 -1.36 -23.70
N VAL A 111 -35.34 -1.87 -24.57
CA VAL A 111 -33.90 -1.79 -24.33
C VAL A 111 -33.43 -0.34 -24.23
N ASP A 112 -34.03 0.56 -25.01
CA ASP A 112 -33.71 1.99 -24.98
C ASP A 112 -34.10 2.65 -23.66
N PHE A 113 -35.25 2.27 -23.08
CA PHE A 113 -35.63 2.70 -21.74
C PHE A 113 -34.56 2.29 -20.71
N LEU A 114 -34.10 1.04 -20.75
CA LEU A 114 -33.08 0.55 -19.82
C LEU A 114 -31.71 1.21 -20.05
N HIS A 115 -31.37 1.57 -21.29
CA HIS A 115 -30.17 2.36 -21.60
C HIS A 115 -30.25 3.76 -20.97
N ASN A 116 -31.39 4.45 -21.11
CA ASN A 116 -31.59 5.76 -20.50
C ASN A 116 -31.49 5.70 -18.97
N GLU A 117 -32.10 4.69 -18.34
CA GLU A 117 -32.00 4.48 -16.89
C GLU A 117 -30.54 4.25 -16.46
N ARG A 118 -29.78 3.45 -17.21
CA ARG A 118 -28.35 3.26 -16.96
C ARG A 118 -27.58 4.57 -17.10
N ASP A 119 -27.82 5.32 -18.17
CA ASP A 119 -27.04 6.52 -18.49
C ASP A 119 -27.27 7.62 -17.45
N GLU A 120 -28.48 7.77 -16.93
CA GLU A 120 -28.74 8.68 -15.80
C GLU A 120 -28.05 8.20 -14.51
N LYS A 121 -28.10 6.90 -14.18
CA LYS A 121 -27.35 6.37 -13.02
C LYS A 121 -25.84 6.55 -13.15
N GLU A 122 -25.29 6.36 -14.35
CA GLU A 122 -23.87 6.56 -14.61
C GLU A 122 -23.50 8.04 -14.51
N LYS A 123 -24.36 8.93 -15.00
CA LYS A 123 -24.19 10.39 -14.86
C LYS A 123 -24.17 10.81 -13.39
N GLU A 124 -25.11 10.35 -12.57
CA GLU A 124 -25.12 10.59 -11.12
C GLU A 124 -23.83 10.09 -10.46
N ARG A 125 -23.41 8.87 -10.79
CA ARG A 125 -22.15 8.29 -10.28
C ARG A 125 -20.93 9.11 -10.68
N LEU A 126 -20.86 9.57 -11.93
CA LEU A 126 -19.76 10.40 -12.42
C LEU A 126 -19.76 11.78 -11.74
N GLN A 127 -20.94 12.37 -11.53
CA GLN A 127 -21.08 13.61 -10.77
C GLN A 127 -20.60 13.43 -9.33
N GLU A 128 -20.91 12.33 -8.66
CA GLU A 128 -20.41 12.04 -7.33
C GLU A 128 -18.87 11.89 -7.30
N ILE A 129 -18.29 11.23 -8.30
CA ILE A 129 -16.83 11.13 -8.43
C ILE A 129 -16.19 12.50 -8.56
N VAL A 130 -16.72 13.34 -9.45
CA VAL A 130 -16.17 14.67 -9.72
C VAL A 130 -16.35 15.59 -8.51
N SER A 131 -17.51 15.54 -7.86
CA SER A 131 -17.84 16.45 -6.75
C SER A 131 -17.23 16.03 -5.41
N LYS A 132 -17.13 14.73 -5.11
CA LYS A 132 -16.67 14.23 -3.80
C LYS A 132 -15.30 13.55 -3.89
N SER A 133 -15.16 12.58 -4.81
CA SER A 133 -13.95 11.74 -4.86
C SER A 133 -12.72 12.50 -5.36
N PHE A 134 -12.87 13.36 -6.37
CA PHE A 134 -11.75 14.13 -6.93
C PHE A 134 -11.15 15.14 -5.94
N PRO A 135 -11.95 15.93 -5.20
CA PRO A 135 -11.40 16.76 -4.13
C PRO A 135 -10.61 15.97 -3.08
N LYS A 136 -11.11 14.79 -2.67
CA LYS A 136 -10.39 13.88 -1.75
C LYS A 136 -9.04 13.45 -2.34
N ILE A 137 -9.03 12.90 -3.56
CA ILE A 137 -7.80 12.46 -4.24
C ILE A 137 -6.81 13.62 -4.39
N LYS A 138 -7.30 14.82 -4.72
CA LYS A 138 -6.46 16.00 -4.89
C LYS A 138 -5.77 16.40 -3.59
N ILE A 139 -6.50 16.42 -2.47
CA ILE A 139 -5.89 16.78 -1.17
C ILE A 139 -4.98 15.66 -0.66
N GLU A 140 -5.31 14.39 -0.88
CA GLU A 140 -4.44 13.24 -0.54
C GLU A 140 -3.10 13.33 -1.27
N ASN A 141 -3.11 13.64 -2.57
CA ASN A 141 -1.89 13.86 -3.34
C ASN A 141 -1.08 15.05 -2.80
N ILE A 142 -1.73 16.18 -2.51
CA ILE A 142 -1.04 17.36 -1.92
C ILE A 142 -0.40 17.00 -0.58
N LEU A 143 -1.10 16.25 0.26
CA LEU A 143 -0.61 15.79 1.55
C LEU A 143 0.56 14.82 1.41
N PHE A 144 0.49 13.88 0.48
CA PHE A 144 1.56 12.95 0.18
C PHE A 144 2.85 13.68 -0.24
N GLU A 145 2.75 14.63 -1.18
CA GLU A 145 3.90 15.44 -1.60
C GLU A 145 4.47 16.27 -0.46
N LYS A 146 3.61 16.92 0.34
CA LYS A 146 4.03 17.69 1.52
C LYS A 146 4.69 16.81 2.58
N PHE A 147 4.23 15.57 2.76
CA PHE A 147 4.83 14.62 3.68
C PHE A 147 6.20 14.13 3.20
N ASN A 148 6.36 13.86 1.90
CA ASN A 148 7.64 13.46 1.34
C ASN A 148 8.70 14.55 1.51
N LEU A 149 8.36 15.82 1.22
CA LEU A 149 9.24 16.95 1.48
C LEU A 149 9.60 17.07 2.96
N PHE A 150 8.62 16.91 3.83
CA PHE A 150 8.84 16.94 5.28
C PHE A 150 9.73 15.78 5.75
N ARG A 151 9.57 14.58 5.21
CA ARG A 151 10.38 13.41 5.51
C ARG A 151 11.85 13.65 5.14
N GLU A 152 12.12 14.22 3.96
CA GLU A 152 13.48 14.57 3.55
C GLU A 152 14.08 15.68 4.42
N GLU A 153 13.26 16.63 4.90
CA GLU A 153 13.68 17.65 5.87
C GLU A 153 14.12 17.00 7.19
N ILE A 154 13.33 16.07 7.73
CA ILE A 154 13.67 15.31 8.95
C ILE A 154 14.94 14.49 8.74
N LYS A 155 15.04 13.77 7.62
CA LYS A 155 16.23 13.00 7.25
C LYS A 155 17.50 13.87 7.25
N SER A 156 17.42 15.06 6.67
CA SER A 156 18.55 16.00 6.59
C SER A 156 18.96 16.48 7.98
N ARG A 157 18.00 16.82 8.85
CA ARG A 157 18.27 17.23 10.24
C ARG A 157 18.94 16.11 11.07
N ILE A 158 18.51 14.86 10.89
CA ILE A 158 19.14 13.70 11.56
C ILE A 158 20.56 13.49 11.02
N HIS A 159 20.77 13.60 9.71
CA HIS A 159 22.13 13.53 9.15
C HIS A 159 23.06 14.64 9.67
N GLU A 160 22.54 15.85 9.85
CA GLU A 160 23.30 16.96 10.42
C GLU A 160 23.68 16.71 11.89
N SER A 161 22.81 16.07 12.69
CA SER A 161 23.17 15.72 14.08
C SER A 161 24.32 14.72 14.13
N PHE A 162 24.37 13.75 13.21
CA PHE A 162 25.52 12.84 13.09
C PHE A 162 26.82 13.60 12.77
N ARG A 163 26.78 14.57 11.85
CA ARG A 163 27.97 15.37 11.51
C ARG A 163 28.48 16.18 12.69
N LYS A 164 27.60 16.80 13.47
CA LYS A 164 27.98 17.57 14.67
C LYS A 164 28.64 16.68 15.72
N SER A 165 28.06 15.51 15.99
CA SER A 165 28.63 14.55 16.95
C SER A 165 30.04 14.06 16.56
N LYS A 166 30.34 13.96 15.27
CA LYS A 166 31.67 13.60 14.78
C LYS A 166 32.71 14.68 15.04
N VAL A 167 32.36 15.94 14.79
CA VAL A 167 33.27 17.09 14.99
C VAL A 167 33.60 17.28 16.48
N GLU A 168 32.62 17.06 17.37
CA GLU A 168 32.82 17.11 18.83
C GLU A 168 33.69 15.95 19.35
N ASN A 169 33.54 14.74 18.81
CA ASN A 169 34.39 13.60 19.19
C ASN A 169 35.83 13.71 18.63
N GLU A 170 36.03 14.37 17.48
CA GLU A 170 37.36 14.63 16.93
C GLU A 170 38.11 15.77 17.66
N THR A 171 37.42 16.56 18.50
CA THR A 171 38.06 17.63 19.30
C THR A 171 38.67 17.15 20.62
N PHE A 172 38.57 15.85 20.94
CA PHE A 172 39.27 15.21 22.05
C PHE A 172 40.17 14.07 21.55
N GLN A 173 41.46 14.15 21.94
CA GLN A 173 42.56 13.19 21.73
C GLN A 173 43.35 13.30 20.41
N GLU A 174 44.51 13.98 20.49
CA GLU A 174 45.86 13.40 20.31
C GLU A 174 46.11 12.32 19.22
N LEU A 175 45.38 12.32 18.10
CA LEU A 175 45.67 11.47 16.94
C LEU A 175 46.50 12.18 15.86
N ALA A 176 46.95 13.41 16.14
CA ALA A 176 47.84 14.18 15.26
C ALA A 176 49.30 13.67 15.24
N LEU A 177 49.66 12.68 16.05
CA LEU A 177 51.04 12.16 16.18
C LEU A 177 51.24 10.71 15.70
N LEU A 178 50.28 10.11 14.97
CA LEU A 178 50.50 8.81 14.32
C LEU A 178 50.74 8.97 12.82
N ASN A 179 51.88 8.47 12.37
CA ASN A 179 52.32 8.44 10.98
C ASN A 179 51.27 7.74 10.08
N GLU A 180 50.98 8.31 8.90
CA GLU A 180 49.92 7.85 7.98
C GLU A 180 50.07 6.37 7.59
N GLU A 181 51.30 5.85 7.61
CA GLU A 181 51.59 4.46 7.32
C GLU A 181 51.09 3.49 8.42
N VAL A 182 51.08 3.92 9.68
CA VAL A 182 50.54 3.13 10.81
C VAL A 182 49.02 3.13 10.75
N LYS A 183 48.38 4.27 10.44
CA LYS A 183 46.93 4.35 10.22
C LYS A 183 46.47 3.42 9.09
N ARG A 184 47.26 3.35 8.00
CA ARG A 184 46.96 2.49 6.85
C ARG A 184 47.10 1.00 7.20
N LYS A 185 48.12 0.61 7.96
CA LYS A 185 48.30 -0.77 8.43
C LYS A 185 47.22 -1.18 9.44
N ILE A 186 46.82 -0.29 10.35
CA ILE A 186 45.72 -0.55 11.29
C ILE A 186 44.38 -0.70 10.55
N LYS A 187 44.06 0.15 9.56
CA LYS A 187 42.85 0.01 8.73
C LYS A 187 42.80 -1.28 7.90
N GLN A 188 43.96 -1.81 7.49
CA GLN A 188 44.03 -3.07 6.75
C GLN A 188 43.93 -4.31 7.66
N ILE A 189 44.33 -4.20 8.92
CA ILE A 189 44.26 -5.29 9.91
C ILE A 189 42.92 -5.29 10.65
N PHE A 190 42.31 -4.11 10.82
CA PHE A 190 41.07 -3.90 11.56
C PHE A 190 40.01 -3.36 10.58
N VAL A 191 39.32 -4.26 9.90
CA VAL A 191 37.98 -3.95 9.37
C VAL A 191 37.04 -4.12 10.56
N PRO A 192 36.50 -3.04 11.16
CA PRO A 192 35.55 -3.21 12.27
C PRO A 192 34.36 -4.00 11.73
N LYS A 193 33.96 -5.08 12.40
CA LYS A 193 32.77 -5.88 12.04
C LYS A 193 31.48 -5.05 11.97
N HIS A 194 31.48 -3.86 12.57
CA HIS A 194 30.38 -2.90 12.58
C HIS A 194 30.95 -1.50 12.39
N SER A 195 30.76 -0.89 11.21
CA SER A 195 31.23 0.47 10.96
C SER A 195 30.23 1.50 11.51
N GLU A 196 30.71 2.69 11.89
CA GLU A 196 29.85 3.81 12.32
C GLU A 196 28.88 4.26 11.22
N PHE A 197 29.25 4.06 9.96
CA PHE A 197 28.38 4.29 8.81
C PHE A 197 27.15 3.38 8.83
N ASP A 198 27.34 2.11 9.19
CA ASP A 198 26.25 1.12 9.31
C ASP A 198 25.31 1.47 10.49
N PHE A 199 25.84 2.02 11.60
CA PHE A 199 25.02 2.50 12.71
C PHE A 199 24.10 3.65 12.28
N ASN A 200 24.68 4.69 11.67
CA ASN A 200 23.93 5.89 11.27
C ASN A 200 22.85 5.59 10.24
N ALA A 201 23.11 4.66 9.31
CA ALA A 201 22.12 4.21 8.33
C ALA A 201 20.94 3.49 9.00
N ASN A 202 21.22 2.49 9.86
CA ASN A 202 20.18 1.73 10.55
C ASN A 202 19.37 2.61 11.52
N TYR A 203 20.05 3.51 12.24
CA TYR A 203 19.40 4.46 13.13
C TYR A 203 18.43 5.37 12.37
N LEU A 204 18.90 5.94 11.26
CA LEU A 204 18.08 6.80 10.42
C LEU A 204 16.86 6.07 9.87
N GLU A 205 17.04 4.82 9.42
CA GLU A 205 15.95 4.01 8.90
C GLU A 205 14.86 3.80 9.96
N LEU A 206 15.22 3.44 11.19
CA LEU A 206 14.27 3.27 12.29
C LEU A 206 13.50 4.56 12.60
N GLN A 207 14.18 5.71 12.61
CA GLN A 207 13.55 7.02 12.83
C GLN A 207 12.54 7.37 11.73
N LEU A 208 12.92 7.13 10.47
CA LEU A 208 12.06 7.42 9.32
C LEU A 208 10.87 6.45 9.22
N ASN A 209 11.04 5.20 9.64
CA ASN A 209 9.96 4.22 9.73
C ASN A 209 8.92 4.62 10.79
N SER A 210 9.36 5.05 11.97
CA SER A 210 8.43 5.56 12.97
C SER A 210 7.75 6.86 12.53
N LEU A 211 8.45 7.77 11.83
CA LEU A 211 7.81 8.94 11.21
C LEU A 211 6.69 8.54 10.24
N GLN A 212 6.91 7.49 9.44
CA GLN A 212 5.90 6.95 8.54
C GLN A 212 4.70 6.35 9.29
N ASN A 213 4.91 5.70 10.43
CA ASN A 213 3.82 5.23 11.29
C ASN A 213 3.01 6.40 11.87
N HIS A 214 3.68 7.44 12.40
CA HIS A 214 2.99 8.65 12.89
C HIS A 214 2.14 9.29 11.80
N TRP A 215 2.62 9.29 10.56
CA TRP A 215 1.87 9.73 9.39
C TRP A 215 0.64 8.87 9.12
N ALA A 216 0.78 7.55 9.12
CA ALA A 216 -0.34 6.62 8.92
C ALA A 216 -1.43 6.81 9.99
N PHE A 217 -1.05 6.92 11.26
CA PHE A 217 -2.00 7.20 12.34
C PHE A 217 -2.66 8.57 12.20
N TRP A 218 -1.92 9.60 11.77
CA TRP A 218 -2.49 10.92 11.51
C TRP A 218 -3.50 10.87 10.36
N LEU A 219 -3.18 10.19 9.25
CA LEU A 219 -4.09 10.02 8.11
C LEU A 219 -5.38 9.33 8.52
N ASN A 220 -5.30 8.24 9.30
CA ASN A 220 -6.48 7.55 9.82
C ASN A 220 -7.38 8.49 10.64
N LYS A 221 -6.79 9.38 11.45
CA LYS A 221 -7.55 10.40 12.21
C LYS A 221 -8.15 11.51 11.32
N MET A 222 -7.67 11.65 10.09
CA MET A 222 -8.17 12.63 9.12
C MET A 222 -9.17 12.05 8.12
N ASP A 223 -9.38 10.73 8.06
CA ASP A 223 -10.16 10.09 6.99
C ASP A 223 -11.57 10.69 6.81
N GLU A 224 -12.31 10.90 7.90
CA GLU A 224 -13.63 11.56 7.84
C GLU A 224 -13.56 12.97 7.24
N LYS A 225 -12.52 13.74 7.58
CA LYS A 225 -12.33 15.11 7.07
C LYS A 225 -11.88 15.11 5.62
N LEU A 226 -11.07 14.13 5.22
CA LEU A 226 -10.68 13.92 3.83
C LEU A 226 -11.90 13.55 2.98
N ILE A 227 -12.81 12.72 3.49
CA ILE A 227 -14.07 12.39 2.82
C ILE A 227 -14.93 13.64 2.64
N GLN A 228 -14.98 14.53 3.64
CA GLN A 228 -15.81 15.74 3.63
C GLN A 228 -15.12 16.99 3.03
N VAL A 229 -13.93 16.84 2.43
CA VAL A 229 -13.16 17.99 1.92
C VAL A 229 -13.91 18.80 0.85
N TYR A 230 -14.82 18.15 0.11
CA TYR A 230 -15.67 18.82 -0.88
C TYR A 230 -16.64 19.84 -0.26
N LEU A 231 -16.91 19.74 1.05
CA LEU A 231 -17.72 20.69 1.81
C LEU A 231 -16.85 21.72 2.54
N THR A 232 -15.79 21.26 3.21
CA THR A 232 -15.02 22.10 4.13
C THR A 232 -13.86 22.84 3.47
N GLY A 233 -13.49 22.47 2.25
CA GLY A 233 -12.24 22.90 1.62
C GLY A 233 -11.00 22.23 2.21
N PRO A 234 -9.84 22.38 1.56
CA PRO A 234 -8.58 21.77 1.99
C PRO A 234 -7.89 22.47 3.17
N GLU A 235 -8.20 23.75 3.42
CA GLU A 235 -7.48 24.61 4.38
C GLU A 235 -7.47 24.04 5.80
N PRO A 236 -8.60 23.55 6.38
CA PRO A 236 -8.59 22.99 7.74
C PRO A 236 -7.71 21.74 7.86
N ILE A 237 -7.61 20.94 6.79
CA ILE A 237 -6.78 19.73 6.75
C ILE A 237 -5.31 20.11 6.70
N LEU A 238 -4.95 21.10 5.88
CA LEU A 238 -3.59 21.63 5.77
C LEU A 238 -3.12 22.29 7.06
N GLU A 239 -4.00 22.99 7.77
CA GLU A 239 -3.68 23.54 9.10
C GLU A 239 -3.37 22.42 10.11
N LYS A 240 -4.16 21.35 10.11
CA LYS A 240 -3.90 20.17 10.95
C LYS A 240 -2.60 19.46 10.57
N PHE A 241 -2.25 19.44 9.29
CA PHE A 241 -0.98 18.90 8.84
C PHE A 241 0.19 19.75 9.35
N SER A 242 0.08 21.08 9.31
CA SER A 242 1.09 21.98 9.89
C SER A 242 1.25 21.78 11.41
N LYS A 243 0.15 21.59 12.14
CA LYS A 243 0.18 21.24 13.57
C LYS A 243 0.88 19.89 13.82
N PHE A 244 0.63 18.90 12.96
CA PHE A 244 1.34 17.61 12.99
C PHE A 244 2.84 17.78 12.78
N LYS A 245 3.28 18.51 11.74
CA LYS A 245 4.71 18.82 11.52
C LYS A 245 5.35 19.44 12.76
N ASN A 246 4.71 20.46 13.34
CA ASN A 246 5.22 21.15 14.52
C ASN A 246 5.35 20.22 15.72
N LYS A 247 4.40 19.30 15.93
CA LYS A 247 4.48 18.28 16.98
C LYS A 247 5.68 17.36 16.79
N ILE A 248 5.92 16.90 15.56
CA ILE A 248 7.06 16.03 15.23
C ILE A 248 8.39 16.78 15.40
N PHE A 249 8.50 18.02 14.97
CA PHE A 249 9.71 18.82 15.19
C PHE A 249 10.02 19.01 16.67
N ARG A 250 9.01 19.30 17.49
CA ARG A 250 9.18 19.41 18.95
C ARG A 250 9.68 18.11 19.56
N LYS A 251 9.16 16.95 19.11
CA LYS A 251 9.66 15.65 19.55
C LYS A 251 11.12 15.43 19.18
N LEU A 252 11.49 15.74 17.94
CA LEU A 252 12.86 15.58 17.45
C LEU A 252 13.86 16.46 18.22
N SER A 253 13.44 17.63 18.72
CA SER A 253 14.32 18.51 19.50
C SER A 253 14.52 18.09 20.96
N LEU A 254 13.65 17.25 21.53
CA LEU A 254 13.70 16.90 22.96
C LEU A 254 14.67 15.76 23.26
N ASN A 255 14.77 14.78 22.36
CA ASN A 255 15.65 13.64 22.53
C ASN A 255 16.02 13.06 21.17
N THR A 256 17.23 12.56 21.04
CA THR A 256 17.81 12.06 19.79
C THR A 256 16.94 10.96 19.17
N PHE A 257 16.28 10.13 19.98
CA PHE A 257 15.50 8.97 19.53
C PHE A 257 13.96 9.13 19.56
N CYS A 258 13.46 10.30 19.93
CA CYS A 258 12.06 10.52 20.34
C CYS A 258 10.97 10.35 19.24
N LEU A 259 11.33 10.20 17.96
CA LEU A 259 10.29 9.86 16.97
C LEU A 259 9.79 8.44 17.21
N ILE A 260 10.68 7.54 17.61
CA ILE A 260 10.37 6.14 17.88
C ILE A 260 9.62 6.07 19.20
N THR A 261 8.37 5.62 19.13
CA THR A 261 7.48 5.51 20.32
C THR A 261 6.88 4.11 20.47
N GLU A 262 6.96 3.31 19.42
CA GLU A 262 6.39 1.98 19.35
C GLU A 262 7.35 0.99 20.02
N PRO A 263 6.86 0.13 20.95
CA PRO A 263 7.71 -0.80 21.70
C PRO A 263 8.60 -1.66 20.80
N GLY A 264 8.06 -2.17 19.69
CA GLY A 264 8.81 -3.00 18.75
C GLY A 264 9.97 -2.27 18.07
N GLU A 265 9.79 -0.99 17.73
CA GLU A 265 10.85 -0.16 17.13
C GLU A 265 11.85 0.31 18.19
N LEU A 266 11.40 0.60 19.41
CA LEU A 266 12.28 0.87 20.56
C LEU A 266 13.18 -0.33 20.88
N ILE A 267 12.66 -1.56 20.83
CA ILE A 267 13.48 -2.78 21.01
C ILE A 267 14.54 -2.90 19.92
N LYS A 268 14.19 -2.66 18.64
CA LYS A 268 15.17 -2.69 17.53
C LYS A 268 16.25 -1.63 17.72
N LEU A 269 15.86 -0.41 18.10
CA LEU A 269 16.80 0.66 18.37
C LEU A 269 17.72 0.31 19.55
N SER A 270 17.16 -0.24 20.63
CA SER A 270 17.93 -0.65 21.81
C SER A 270 18.97 -1.71 21.48
N LYS A 271 18.61 -2.70 20.65
CA LYS A 271 19.55 -3.70 20.13
C LYS A 271 20.66 -3.07 19.28
N LEU A 272 20.30 -2.13 18.38
CA LEU A 272 21.27 -1.39 17.59
C LEU A 272 22.25 -0.62 18.51
N PHE A 273 21.78 0.01 19.58
CA PHE A 273 22.67 0.65 20.54
C PHE A 273 23.58 -0.35 21.25
N MET A 274 23.05 -1.50 21.68
CA MET A 274 23.82 -2.56 22.33
C MET A 274 24.92 -3.14 21.43
N ASP A 275 24.63 -3.39 20.16
CA ASP A 275 25.61 -3.93 19.19
C ASP A 275 26.82 -2.99 19.02
N TYR A 276 26.61 -1.69 19.23
CA TYR A 276 27.63 -0.65 19.18
C TYR A 276 28.11 -0.19 20.56
N LYS A 277 27.80 -0.95 21.63
CA LYS A 277 28.22 -0.70 23.02
C LYS A 277 27.75 0.65 23.60
N LYS A 278 26.69 1.22 23.03
CA LYS A 278 26.01 2.44 23.52
C LYS A 278 25.00 2.07 24.61
N TYR A 279 25.48 1.54 25.72
CA TYR A 279 24.63 0.92 26.74
C TYR A 279 23.73 1.92 27.48
N LYS A 280 24.14 3.20 27.58
CA LYS A 280 23.35 4.22 28.24
C LYS A 280 22.12 4.58 27.41
N GLU A 281 22.30 4.78 26.11
CA GLU A 281 21.21 5.06 25.19
C GLU A 281 20.27 3.86 25.02
N ALA A 282 20.81 2.63 25.06
CA ALA A 282 20.00 1.41 25.12
C ALA A 282 19.14 1.34 26.39
N GLN A 283 19.72 1.68 27.55
CA GLN A 283 19.00 1.74 28.83
C GLN A 283 17.84 2.75 28.76
N ASP A 284 18.09 3.95 28.24
CA ASP A 284 17.06 5.00 28.14
C ASP A 284 15.88 4.55 27.25
N CYS A 285 16.14 3.76 26.21
CA CYS A 285 15.08 3.18 25.38
C CYS A 285 14.25 2.13 26.13
N TYR A 286 14.87 1.31 26.99
CA TYR A 286 14.15 0.34 27.82
C TYR A 286 13.34 1.02 28.92
N ASP A 287 13.87 2.11 29.49
CA ASP A 287 13.13 2.94 30.45
C ASP A 287 11.85 3.50 29.82
N GLU A 288 11.94 4.04 28.60
CA GLU A 288 10.77 4.52 27.85
C GLU A 288 9.73 3.40 27.62
N ILE A 289 10.16 2.16 27.32
CA ILE A 289 9.24 1.01 27.15
C ILE A 289 8.55 0.69 28.47
N ILE A 290 9.30 0.62 29.59
CA ILE A 290 8.77 0.26 30.90
C ILE A 290 7.76 1.32 31.38
N GLU A 291 8.07 2.61 31.17
CA GLU A 291 7.21 3.71 31.62
C GLU A 291 5.95 3.85 30.76
N GLN A 292 6.07 3.79 29.43
CA GLN A 292 4.96 4.08 28.52
C GLN A 292 4.15 2.84 28.12
N HIS A 293 4.74 1.64 28.22
CA HIS A 293 4.14 0.39 27.75
C HIS A 293 4.35 -0.77 28.73
N PRO A 294 3.75 -0.73 29.93
CA PRO A 294 3.96 -1.74 30.98
C PRO A 294 3.66 -3.17 30.52
N ASP A 295 2.64 -3.36 29.65
CA ASP A 295 2.25 -4.67 29.11
C ASP A 295 3.30 -5.31 28.18
N PHE A 296 4.31 -4.54 27.75
CA PHE A 296 5.41 -4.99 26.89
C PHE A 296 6.78 -4.90 27.58
N SER A 297 6.78 -4.72 28.91
CA SER A 297 7.97 -4.40 29.69
C SER A 297 8.86 -5.60 30.02
N ASP A 298 8.36 -6.84 29.98
CA ASP A 298 9.11 -8.05 30.38
C ASP A 298 10.49 -8.15 29.70
N ILE A 299 10.50 -7.97 28.38
CA ILE A 299 11.72 -8.01 27.58
C ILE A 299 12.62 -6.80 27.88
N ALA A 300 12.02 -5.63 28.12
CA ALA A 300 12.75 -4.41 28.42
C ALA A 300 13.44 -4.50 29.78
N HIS A 301 12.79 -5.06 30.79
CA HIS A 301 13.34 -5.34 32.12
C HIS A 301 14.60 -6.23 32.05
N TYR A 302 14.53 -7.33 31.30
CA TYR A 302 15.67 -8.23 31.09
C TYR A 302 16.86 -7.54 30.43
N TYR A 303 16.65 -6.83 29.32
CA TYR A 303 17.75 -6.18 28.61
C TYR A 303 18.26 -4.91 29.31
N LYS A 304 17.42 -4.20 30.08
CA LYS A 304 17.86 -3.13 30.97
C LYS A 304 18.84 -3.64 32.01
N ALA A 305 18.54 -4.77 32.65
CA ALA A 305 19.46 -5.42 33.59
C ALA A 305 20.80 -5.75 32.92
N PHE A 306 20.79 -6.20 31.67
CA PHE A 306 22.01 -6.43 30.89
C PHE A 306 22.81 -5.14 30.64
N CYS A 307 22.16 -4.04 30.27
CA CYS A 307 22.81 -2.73 30.09
C CYS A 307 23.49 -2.23 31.38
N ILE A 308 22.81 -2.34 32.53
CA ILE A 308 23.32 -1.91 33.84
C ILE A 308 24.63 -2.64 34.18
N ILE A 309 24.67 -3.97 33.98
CA ILE A 309 25.87 -4.78 34.24
C ILE A 309 27.07 -4.31 33.40
N HIS A 310 26.83 -3.91 32.14
CA HIS A 310 27.90 -3.46 31.24
C HIS A 310 28.34 -2.00 31.47
N LEU A 311 27.50 -1.17 32.11
CA LEU A 311 27.81 0.21 32.47
C LEU A 311 28.58 0.33 33.80
N GLU A 312 28.24 -0.47 34.81
CA GLU A 312 28.70 -0.27 36.19
C GLU A 312 29.81 -1.23 36.66
N GLY A 313 30.07 -2.34 35.95
CA GLY A 313 31.28 -3.16 36.18
C GLY A 313 31.07 -4.55 36.79
N GLY A 314 29.84 -4.95 37.12
CA GLY A 314 29.47 -6.35 37.37
C GLY A 314 29.71 -6.85 38.79
N ASP A 315 29.73 -5.96 39.78
CA ASP A 315 29.91 -6.32 41.18
C ASP A 315 28.65 -6.93 41.83
N LYS A 316 28.78 -7.48 43.03
CA LYS A 316 27.76 -8.29 43.71
C LYS A 316 26.49 -7.50 44.10
N GLU A 317 26.64 -6.23 44.47
CA GLU A 317 25.52 -5.32 44.75
C GLU A 317 24.70 -4.96 43.49
N GLU A 318 25.36 -4.97 42.33
CA GLU A 318 24.78 -4.55 41.05
C GLU A 318 24.00 -5.69 40.40
N LYS A 319 24.48 -6.93 40.56
CA LYS A 319 23.69 -8.14 40.27
C LYS A 319 22.41 -8.20 41.10
N LEU A 320 22.40 -7.58 42.28
CA LEU A 320 21.22 -7.42 43.14
C LEU A 320 20.26 -6.36 42.62
N LYS A 321 20.75 -5.19 42.16
CA LYS A 321 19.93 -4.17 41.46
C LYS A 321 19.33 -4.72 40.15
N ALA A 322 20.13 -5.42 39.35
CA ALA A 322 19.68 -6.08 38.12
C ALA A 322 18.59 -7.14 38.40
N LYS A 323 18.67 -7.85 39.53
CA LYS A 323 17.62 -8.77 40.00
C LYS A 323 16.37 -8.10 40.52
N ALA A 324 16.44 -6.86 41.02
CA ALA A 324 15.27 -6.11 41.49
C ALA A 324 14.44 -5.53 40.34
N HIS A 325 15.02 -5.49 39.13
CA HIS A 325 14.36 -5.07 37.90
C HIS A 325 13.87 -6.23 37.02
N LEU A 326 14.12 -7.49 37.41
CA LEU A 326 13.55 -8.72 36.84
C LEU A 326 12.38 -9.18 37.72
#